data_AF-A0A3P7PEA4-F1
#
_entry.id   AF-A0A3P7PEA4-F1
#
_cell.length_a   1.000
_cell.length_b   1.000
_cell.length_c   1.000
_cell.angle_alpha   90.00
_cell.angle_beta   90.00
_cell.angle_gamma   90.00
#
_symmetry.space_group_name_H-M   'P 1'
#
loop_
_entity.id
_entity.type
_entity.pdbx_description
1 polymer ?
#
loop_
_entity_poly.entity_id
_entity_poly.type
_entity_poly.pdbx_seq_one_letter_code
_entity_poly.pdbx_strand_id
1 'polypeptide(L)'
;MTYEFQIRHRGVKGVLSVDPMLDERSSWARNNNVEDSGSVLNDLSVVFRPSQDKFEAPEDEHIEIVKYSVPTPVSLCRPLISILDQVSFMQGLVVHRRVTKRIHDLLDEQLSYLVNMLTDEEKI
;
A
#
# COMPACT_ATOMS: atom_id res chain seq x y z
N MET A 1 -0.51 11.01 7.79
CA MET A 1 0.08 10.34 6.61
C MET A 1 0.84 9.15 7.17
N THR A 2 0.37 7.92 6.94
CA THR A 2 0.98 6.73 7.55
C THR A 2 2.16 6.30 6.70
N TYR A 3 3.35 6.25 7.29
CA TYR A 3 4.54 5.77 6.60
C TYR A 3 4.57 4.25 6.67
N GLU A 4 4.62 3.62 5.49
CA GLU A 4 4.63 2.17 5.35
C GLU A 4 5.81 1.72 4.48
N PHE A 5 6.40 0.58 4.85
CA PHE A 5 7.59 0.03 4.22
C PHE A 5 7.36 -1.45 3.92
N GLN A 6 7.52 -1.84 2.66
CA GLN A 6 7.57 -3.25 2.32
C GLN A 6 8.93 -3.82 2.69
N ILE A 7 8.96 -4.90 3.47
CA ILE A 7 10.19 -5.50 3.97
C ILE A 7 10.33 -6.96 3.54
N ARG A 8 11.59 -7.40 3.45
CA ARG A 8 12.00 -8.81 3.39
C ARG A 8 13.24 -8.97 4.24
N HIS A 9 13.11 -9.56 5.42
CA HIS A 9 14.21 -9.68 6.35
C HIS A 9 14.30 -11.12 6.82
N ARG A 10 15.33 -11.87 6.41
CA ARG A 10 15.69 -13.22 6.92
C ARG A 10 14.49 -14.08 7.36
N GLY A 11 13.56 -14.41 6.46
CA GLY A 11 12.38 -15.22 6.80
C GLY A 11 11.11 -14.44 7.15
N VAL A 12 11.25 -13.19 7.58
CA VAL A 12 10.13 -12.26 7.74
C VAL A 12 9.80 -11.56 6.43
N LYS A 13 8.52 -11.53 6.08
CA LYS A 13 8.00 -10.83 4.90
C LYS A 13 6.68 -10.14 5.20
N GLY A 14 6.58 -8.87 4.81
CA GLY A 14 5.34 -8.13 4.91
C GLY A 14 5.53 -6.64 4.75
N VAL A 15 4.71 -5.90 5.48
CA VAL A 15 4.74 -4.44 5.56
C VAL A 15 4.95 -4.03 7.01
N LEU A 16 5.76 -3.00 7.24
CA LEU A 16 5.88 -2.30 8.50
C LEU A 16 5.24 -0.93 8.36
N SER A 17 4.50 -0.52 9.38
CA SER A 17 3.93 0.82 9.52
C SER A 17 4.55 1.51 10.71
N VAL A 18 4.78 2.82 10.61
CA VAL A 18 5.21 3.64 11.76
C VAL A 18 4.05 3.78 12.74
N ASP A 19 4.27 3.39 13.98
CA ASP A 19 3.31 3.55 15.09
C ASP A 19 3.94 4.40 16.20
N PRO A 20 3.51 5.67 16.35
CA PRO A 20 3.99 6.55 17.42
C PRO A 20 3.74 6.00 18.84
N MET A 21 2.78 5.08 19.01
CA MET A 21 2.46 4.50 20.31
C MET A 21 3.59 3.62 20.85
N LEU A 22 4.46 3.09 19.99
CA LEU A 22 5.65 2.35 20.43
C LEU A 22 6.58 3.29 21.21
N ASP A 23 6.88 4.47 20.66
CA ASP A 23 7.73 5.47 21.31
C ASP A 23 7.11 6.00 22.61
N GLU A 24 5.78 6.23 22.62
CA GLU A 24 5.06 6.66 23.81
C GLU A 24 5.11 5.60 24.92
N ARG A 25 4.92 4.33 24.56
CA ARG A 25 4.98 3.22 25.52
C ARG A 25 6.39 3.07 26.10
N SER A 26 7.42 3.15 25.27
CA SER A 26 8.81 3.09 25.74
C SER A 26 9.13 4.27 26.65
N SER A 27 8.68 5.47 26.30
CA SER A 27 8.86 6.67 27.12
C SER A 27 8.12 6.59 28.46
N TRP A 28 6.88 6.10 28.45
CA TRP A 28 6.09 5.89 29.66
C TRP A 28 6.75 4.87 30.59
N ALA A 29 7.25 3.74 30.06
CA ALA A 29 7.91 2.71 30.86
C ALA A 29 9.19 3.26 31.52
N ARG A 30 10.02 4.00 30.77
CA ARG A 30 11.22 4.68 31.31
C ARG A 30 10.87 5.66 32.44
N ASN A 31 9.85 6.49 32.25
CA ASN A 31 9.44 7.48 33.26
C ASN A 31 8.87 6.86 34.54
N ASN A 32 8.31 5.65 34.46
CA ASN A 32 7.71 4.95 35.59
C ASN A 32 8.61 3.83 36.16
N ASN A 33 9.86 3.70 35.68
CA ASN A 33 10.79 2.64 36.04
C ASN A 33 10.19 1.23 35.90
N VAL A 34 9.40 1.02 34.84
CA VAL A 34 8.84 -0.29 34.51
C VAL A 34 9.87 -1.04 33.67
N GLU A 35 10.44 -2.09 34.25
CA GLU A 35 11.37 -2.98 33.53
C GLU A 35 10.63 -3.94 32.61
N ASP A 36 11.30 -4.31 31.53
CA ASP A 36 10.81 -5.33 30.61
C ASP A 36 10.83 -6.69 31.30
N SER A 37 9.69 -7.38 31.32
CA SER A 37 9.54 -8.65 32.03
C SER A 37 9.16 -9.76 31.04
N GLY A 38 10.08 -10.69 30.80
CA GLY A 38 9.84 -11.90 30.00
C GLY A 38 9.17 -11.60 28.66
N SER A 39 7.86 -11.86 28.57
CA SER A 39 7.06 -11.68 27.34
C SER A 39 6.58 -10.25 27.08
N VAL A 40 6.71 -9.34 28.04
CA VAL A 40 6.25 -7.94 27.93
C VAL A 40 7.46 -7.04 27.77
N LEU A 41 7.74 -6.70 26.51
CA LEU A 41 8.75 -5.72 26.14
C LEU A 41 8.07 -4.35 25.95
N ASN A 42 8.57 -3.32 26.61
CA ASN A 42 8.09 -1.95 26.54
C ASN A 42 9.00 -1.08 25.67
N ASP A 43 10.27 -1.46 25.49
CA ASP A 43 11.19 -0.81 24.55
C ASP A 43 11.32 -1.64 23.26
N LEU A 44 10.38 -1.42 22.33
CA LEU A 44 10.27 -2.19 21.09
C LEU A 44 10.44 -1.28 19.87
N SER A 45 11.51 -1.48 19.11
CA SER A 45 11.73 -0.76 17.85
C SER A 45 10.79 -1.23 16.73
N VAL A 46 10.51 -2.54 16.67
CA VAL A 46 9.66 -3.17 15.66
C VAL A 46 8.93 -4.36 16.25
N VAL A 47 7.69 -4.59 15.79
CA VAL A 47 6.88 -5.74 16.16
C VAL A 47 6.47 -6.52 14.92
N PHE A 48 6.88 -7.78 14.84
CA PHE A 48 6.45 -8.70 13.79
C PHE A 48 5.28 -9.56 14.26
N ARG A 49 4.32 -9.80 13.37
CA ARG A 49 3.22 -10.75 13.58
C ARG A 49 3.67 -12.16 13.20
N PRO A 50 3.11 -13.22 13.83
CA PRO A 50 3.40 -14.60 13.44
C PRO A 50 3.14 -14.90 11.97
N SER A 51 2.18 -14.21 11.34
CA SER A 51 1.90 -14.37 9.92
C SER A 51 2.99 -13.79 9.00
N GLN A 52 3.88 -12.93 9.52
CA GLN A 52 5.00 -12.36 8.76
C GLN A 52 6.22 -13.27 8.79
N ASP A 53 6.36 -14.11 9.82
CA ASP A 53 7.39 -15.13 9.90
C ASP A 53 7.07 -16.29 8.94
N LYS A 54 7.96 -16.55 7.99
CA LYS A 54 7.77 -17.56 6.94
C LYS A 54 8.65 -18.79 7.14
N PHE A 55 9.80 -18.62 7.79
CA PHE A 55 10.76 -19.68 8.05
C PHE A 55 11.81 -19.18 9.04
N GLU A 56 12.34 -20.12 9.83
CA GLU A 56 13.41 -19.83 10.79
C GLU A 56 14.67 -19.34 10.08
N ALA A 57 15.27 -18.27 10.61
CA ALA A 57 16.53 -17.74 10.13
C ALA A 57 17.34 -17.12 11.30
N PRO A 58 18.66 -16.91 11.13
CA PRO A 58 19.49 -16.34 12.17
C PRO A 58 19.15 -14.87 12.45
N GLU A 59 19.25 -14.45 13.70
CA GLU A 59 18.99 -13.07 14.15
C GLU A 59 19.91 -12.04 13.45
N ASP A 60 19.37 -10.87 13.16
CA ASP A 60 20.06 -9.72 12.57
C ASP A 60 19.35 -8.43 12.99
N GLU A 61 20.13 -7.38 13.26
CA GLU A 61 19.62 -6.09 13.72
C GLU A 61 19.18 -5.17 12.57
N HIS A 62 19.47 -5.52 11.31
CA HIS A 62 19.20 -4.68 10.15
C HIS A 62 17.97 -5.11 9.35
N ILE A 63 16.99 -4.20 9.22
CA ILE A 63 15.78 -4.43 8.43
C ILE A 63 16.02 -4.02 6.97
N GLU A 64 15.85 -4.95 6.04
CA GLU A 64 15.91 -4.67 4.61
C GLU A 64 14.56 -4.15 4.10
N ILE A 65 14.56 -2.91 3.60
CA ILE A 65 13.41 -2.27 2.95
C ILE A 65 13.47 -2.56 1.45
N VAL A 66 12.43 -3.21 0.94
CA VAL A 66 12.27 -3.51 -0.49
C VAL A 66 11.64 -2.34 -1.23
N LYS A 67 10.63 -1.70 -0.63
CA LYS A 67 9.89 -0.62 -1.27
C LYS A 67 9.29 0.33 -0.25
N TYR A 68 9.40 1.63 -0.56
CA TYR A 68 8.74 2.70 0.18
C TYR A 68 7.29 2.89 -0.30
N SER A 69 6.38 3.19 0.63
CA SER A 69 5.03 3.59 0.28
C SER A 69 5.05 4.93 -0.45
N VAL A 70 4.60 4.92 -1.71
CA VAL A 70 4.47 6.11 -2.55
C VAL A 70 3.23 5.99 -3.44
N PRO A 71 2.50 7.11 -3.68
CA PRO A 71 1.43 7.12 -4.67
C PRO A 71 1.97 6.70 -6.03
N THR A 72 1.34 5.71 -6.65
CA THR A 72 1.71 5.24 -7.98
C THR A 72 0.50 5.42 -8.90
N PRO A 73 0.65 6.03 -10.09
CA PRO A 73 -0.44 6.11 -11.05
C PRO A 73 -0.90 4.71 -11.43
N VAL A 74 -2.21 4.52 -11.54
CA VAL A 74 -2.83 3.25 -11.92
C VAL A 74 -3.84 3.50 -13.03
N SER A 75 -4.00 2.49 -13.89
CA SER A 75 -4.98 2.50 -14.97
C SER A 75 -6.08 1.47 -14.69
N LEU A 76 -7.28 1.71 -15.22
CA LEU A 76 -8.36 0.73 -15.17
C LEU A 76 -7.97 -0.49 -16.00
N CYS A 77 -7.82 -1.64 -15.34
CA CYS A 77 -7.56 -2.89 -16.01
C CYS A 77 -8.87 -3.54 -16.49
N ARG A 78 -8.77 -4.36 -17.56
CA ARG A 78 -9.94 -5.05 -18.13
C ARG A 78 -10.77 -5.84 -17.11
N PRO A 79 -10.19 -6.59 -16.15
CA PRO A 79 -10.97 -7.27 -15.12
C PRO A 79 -11.84 -6.32 -14.28
N LEU A 80 -11.30 -5.17 -13.88
CA LEU A 80 -12.05 -4.19 -13.10
C LEU A 80 -13.16 -3.54 -13.94
N ILE A 81 -12.90 -3.27 -15.22
CA ILE A 81 -13.93 -2.79 -16.16
C ILE A 81 -15.08 -3.80 -16.26
N SER A 82 -14.79 -5.09 -16.40
CA SER A 82 -15.84 -6.14 -16.46
C SER A 82 -16.67 -6.22 -15.18
N ILE A 83 -16.02 -6.09 -14.01
CA ILE A 83 -16.73 -6.05 -12.72
C ILE A 83 -17.63 -4.81 -12.65
N LEU A 84 -17.11 -3.64 -13.04
CA LEU A 84 -17.88 -2.40 -13.03
C LEU A 84 -19.08 -2.47 -13.97
N ASP A 85 -18.91 -3.05 -15.16
CA ASP A 85 -19.99 -3.27 -16.14
C ASP A 85 -21.11 -4.15 -15.53
N GLN A 86 -20.75 -5.33 -15.01
CA GLN A 86 -21.69 -6.27 -14.43
C GLN A 86 -22.40 -5.72 -13.19
N VAL A 87 -21.65 -5.16 -12.23
CA VAL A 87 -22.22 -4.66 -10.97
C VAL A 87 -23.07 -3.41 -11.23
N SER A 88 -22.63 -2.50 -12.10
CA SER A 88 -23.41 -1.30 -12.42
C SER A 88 -24.73 -1.64 -13.12
N PHE A 89 -24.74 -2.67 -13.97
CA PHE A 89 -25.97 -3.19 -14.57
C PHE A 89 -26.95 -3.70 -13.50
N MET A 90 -26.47 -4.44 -12.51
CA MET A 90 -27.28 -4.96 -11.40
C MET A 90 -27.85 -3.85 -10.50
N GLN A 91 -27.15 -2.72 -10.36
CA GLN A 91 -27.62 -1.58 -9.57
C GLN A 91 -28.68 -0.73 -10.28
N GLY A 92 -28.81 -0.88 -11.60
CA GLY A 92 -29.85 -0.25 -12.40
C GLY A 92 -29.33 0.62 -13.54
N LEU A 93 -30.22 0.87 -14.50
CA LEU A 93 -29.89 1.45 -15.80
C LEU A 93 -29.19 2.82 -15.72
N VAL A 94 -29.62 3.68 -14.80
CA VAL A 94 -29.04 5.03 -14.65
C VAL A 94 -27.58 4.96 -14.19
N VAL A 95 -27.29 4.10 -13.22
CA VAL A 95 -25.92 3.88 -12.71
C VAL A 95 -25.05 3.25 -13.79
N HIS A 96 -25.56 2.21 -14.45
CA HIS A 96 -24.87 1.54 -15.55
C HIS A 96 -24.46 2.53 -16.65
N ARG A 97 -25.40 3.32 -17.17
CA ARG A 97 -25.11 4.34 -18.20
C ARG A 97 -24.05 5.34 -17.75
N ARG A 98 -24.11 5.79 -16.50
CA ARG A 98 -23.13 6.74 -15.95
C ARG A 98 -21.73 6.13 -15.85
N VAL A 99 -21.62 4.89 -15.37
CA VAL A 99 -20.34 4.18 -15.21
C VAL A 99 -19.73 3.89 -16.58
N THR A 100 -20.50 3.29 -17.49
CA THR A 100 -20.06 2.97 -18.86
C THR A 100 -19.63 4.24 -19.59
N LYS A 101 -20.40 5.33 -19.50
CA LYS A 101 -20.02 6.62 -20.09
C LYS A 101 -18.69 7.13 -19.53
N ARG A 102 -18.49 7.11 -18.21
CA ARG A 102 -17.23 7.60 -17.62
C ARG A 102 -16.02 6.76 -18.04
N ILE A 103 -16.18 5.45 -18.17
CA ILE A 103 -15.10 4.58 -18.68
C ILE A 103 -14.73 4.95 -20.12
N HIS A 104 -15.72 5.19 -20.98
CA HIS A 104 -15.47 5.65 -22.35
C HIS A 104 -14.83 7.05 -22.40
N ASP A 105 -15.34 8.01 -21.62
CA ASP A 105 -14.76 9.36 -21.56
C ASP A 105 -13.27 9.31 -21.15
N LEU A 106 -12.90 8.45 -20.18
CA LEU A 106 -11.50 8.24 -19.76
C LEU A 106 -10.63 7.60 -20.86
N LEU A 107 -11.20 6.67 -21.64
CA LEU A 107 -10.50 6.07 -22.78
C LEU A 107 -10.25 7.13 -23.87
N ASP A 108 -11.26 7.95 -24.17
CA ASP A 108 -11.16 9.02 -25.16
C ASP A 108 -10.13 10.08 -24.75
N GLU A 109 -10.05 10.43 -23.46
CA GLU A 109 -9.00 11.30 -22.90
C GLU A 109 -7.60 10.70 -23.16
N GLN A 110 -7.40 9.40 -22.91
CA GLN A 110 -6.13 8.72 -23.13
C GLN A 110 -5.76 8.61 -24.61
N LEU A 111 -6.72 8.29 -25.47
CA LEU A 111 -6.52 8.23 -26.91
C LEU A 111 -6.17 9.61 -27.48
N SER A 112 -6.84 10.66 -27.02
CA SER A 112 -6.55 12.04 -27.41
C SER A 112 -5.14 12.45 -27.00
N TYR A 113 -4.71 12.10 -25.79
CA TYR A 113 -3.35 12.33 -25.32
C TYR A 113 -2.31 11.60 -26.20
N LEU A 114 -2.57 10.33 -26.55
CA LEU A 114 -1.69 9.55 -27.43
C LEU A 114 -1.61 10.13 -28.84
N VAL A 115 -2.75 10.53 -29.41
CA VAL A 115 -2.78 11.20 -30.73
C VAL A 115 -1.92 12.45 -30.69
N ASN A 116 -2.13 13.32 -29.70
CA ASN A 116 -1.34 14.54 -29.55
C ASN A 116 0.17 14.23 -29.44
N MET A 117 0.56 13.24 -28.64
CA MET A 117 1.97 12.86 -28.53
C MET A 117 2.57 12.38 -29.86
N LEU A 118 1.79 11.75 -30.72
CA LEU A 118 2.25 11.20 -32.00
C LEU A 118 2.20 12.22 -33.15
N THR A 119 1.32 13.22 -33.09
CA THR A 119 1.13 14.21 -34.17
C THR A 119 1.80 15.56 -33.90
N ASP A 120 2.23 15.82 -32.67
CA ASP A 120 2.89 17.07 -32.29
C ASP A 120 4.39 16.99 -32.63
N GLU A 121 4.74 17.45 -33.84
CA GLU A 121 6.11 17.47 -34.35
C GLU A 121 7.01 18.56 -33.69
N GLU A 122 6.44 19.47 -32.88
CA GLU A 122 7.19 20.60 -32.27
C GLU A 122 7.93 20.24 -30.96
N LYS A 123 7.94 18.97 -30.54
CA LYS A 123 8.64 18.50 -29.31
C LYS A 123 9.72 17.45 -29.57
N ILE A 124 10.41 17.54 -30.71
CA ILE A 124 11.65 16.79 -30.99
C ILE A 124 12.84 17.74 -31.03
#